data_AF-A0A7Y5BUC6-F1
#
_entry.id   AF-A0A7Y5BUC6-F1
#
_cell.length_a   1.000
_cell.length_b   1.000
_cell.length_c   1.000
_cell.angle_alpha   90.00
_cell.angle_beta   90.00
_cell.angle_gamma   90.00
#
_symmetry.space_group_name_H-M   'P 1'
#
loop_
_entity.id
_entity.type
_entity.pdbx_description
1 polymer ?
#
loop_
_entity_poly.entity_id
_entity_poly.type
_entity_poly.pdbx_seq_one_letter_code
_entity_poly.pdbx_strand_id
1 'polypeptide(L)'
;VNRDYSFLTILQALSIDAHFMIEQSARFMGGYWFNFNGTAGIWRRKAIDDAGGWKADTLTEDLDLSYRAFLKGWRAHFLRDLEVPAELPVSFSAFRRQQHRWAKGSLECVTKLTPAVWEAPITLPKKLAATLHLAGYGVHLLLFALALLYPLILSVSQKYTNLITLFGIAVIFNVTALAPTIFFISAQQQLKRPWWRKLPSILFITTLGTGMMLNTVRAFLQILTGQATTFERTPKFGVADKSQAWVNKRYQLKLDPLVYYEIAFGLFNVGTIVYSILVKNYVITFYASLFAIGLFFVSGLSIAQAVAVVRNQRK
;
A
#
# COMPACT_ATOMS: atom_id res chain seq x y z
N VAL A 1 -0.31 -15.79 -10.56
CA VAL A 1 0.88 -15.27 -9.84
C VAL A 1 1.61 -16.40 -9.13
N ASN A 2 2.91 -16.25 -8.85
CA ASN A 2 3.75 -17.11 -8.01
C ASN A 2 3.37 -17.01 -6.51
N ARG A 3 2.09 -17.26 -6.20
CA ARG A 3 1.47 -17.04 -4.88
C ARG A 3 2.19 -17.77 -3.77
N ASP A 4 2.46 -19.06 -3.99
CA ASP A 4 2.89 -19.95 -2.92
C ASP A 4 4.42 -19.96 -2.73
N TYR A 5 5.17 -19.09 -3.42
CA TYR A 5 6.63 -19.06 -3.37
C TYR A 5 7.18 -18.77 -1.95
N SER A 6 6.70 -17.73 -1.30
CA SER A 6 7.10 -17.32 0.05
C SER A 6 5.93 -16.70 0.81
N PHE A 7 6.11 -16.50 2.12
CA PHE A 7 5.10 -15.78 2.90
C PHE A 7 4.84 -14.37 2.36
N LEU A 8 5.88 -13.68 1.87
CA LEU A 8 5.76 -12.38 1.22
C LEU A 8 4.91 -12.43 -0.06
N THR A 9 5.05 -13.47 -0.90
CA THR A 9 4.22 -13.59 -2.11
C THR A 9 2.78 -13.96 -1.79
N ILE A 10 2.54 -14.71 -0.70
CA ILE A 10 1.17 -14.97 -0.20
C ILE A 10 0.49 -13.66 0.18
N LEU A 11 1.17 -12.79 0.94
CA LEU A 11 0.63 -11.49 1.35
C LEU A 11 0.39 -10.58 0.15
N GLN A 12 1.36 -10.46 -0.77
CA GLN A 12 1.18 -9.67 -2.00
C GLN A 12 0.01 -10.18 -2.85
N ALA A 13 -0.16 -11.49 -2.96
CA ALA A 13 -1.25 -12.08 -3.72
C ALA A 13 -2.62 -11.76 -3.11
N LEU A 14 -2.74 -11.65 -1.78
CA LEU A 14 -3.96 -11.17 -1.11
C LEU A 14 -4.25 -9.69 -1.47
N SER A 15 -3.22 -8.83 -1.49
CA SER A 15 -3.36 -7.43 -1.92
C SER A 15 -3.86 -7.33 -3.36
N ILE A 16 -3.26 -8.07 -4.29
CA ILE A 16 -3.65 -8.07 -5.70
C ILE A 16 -5.05 -8.66 -5.90
N ASP A 17 -5.39 -9.75 -5.22
CA ASP A 17 -6.73 -10.34 -5.27
C ASP A 17 -7.78 -9.30 -4.88
N ALA A 18 -7.56 -8.56 -3.79
CA ALA A 18 -8.52 -7.57 -3.31
C ALA A 18 -8.59 -6.33 -4.22
N HIS A 19 -7.45 -5.89 -4.76
CA HIS A 19 -7.42 -4.80 -5.74
C HIS A 19 -8.25 -5.11 -6.99
N PHE A 20 -8.10 -6.29 -7.59
CA PHE A 20 -8.84 -6.63 -8.82
C PHE A 20 -10.28 -7.07 -8.55
N MET A 21 -10.51 -7.93 -7.56
CA MET A 21 -11.82 -8.55 -7.34
C MET A 21 -12.81 -7.66 -6.62
N ILE A 22 -12.32 -6.73 -5.80
CA ILE A 22 -13.17 -5.81 -5.04
C ILE A 22 -13.02 -4.40 -5.58
N GLU A 23 -11.83 -3.80 -5.50
CA GLU A 23 -11.69 -2.37 -5.81
C GLU A 23 -11.99 -2.04 -7.28
N GLN A 24 -11.24 -2.63 -8.22
CA GLN A 24 -11.40 -2.39 -9.66
C GLN A 24 -12.79 -2.81 -10.15
N SER A 25 -13.24 -4.00 -9.74
CA SER A 25 -14.58 -4.50 -10.10
C SER A 25 -15.69 -3.60 -9.56
N ALA A 26 -15.64 -3.19 -8.29
CA ALA A 26 -16.69 -2.35 -7.70
C ALA A 26 -16.69 -0.94 -8.29
N ARG A 27 -15.52 -0.37 -8.58
CA ARG A 27 -15.41 0.92 -9.28
C ARG A 27 -16.05 0.86 -10.66
N PHE A 28 -15.71 -0.16 -11.45
CA PHE A 28 -16.27 -0.36 -12.78
C PHE A 28 -17.79 -0.54 -12.73
N MET A 29 -18.30 -1.47 -11.89
CA MET A 29 -19.74 -1.71 -11.75
C MET A 29 -20.51 -0.48 -11.22
N GLY A 30 -19.88 0.29 -10.34
CA GLY A 30 -20.45 1.54 -9.80
C GLY A 30 -20.32 2.76 -10.71
N GLY A 31 -19.72 2.62 -11.90
CA GLY A 31 -19.49 3.73 -12.83
C GLY A 31 -18.51 4.80 -12.30
N TYR A 32 -17.63 4.42 -11.38
CA TYR A 32 -16.53 5.22 -10.85
C TYR A 32 -15.28 5.05 -11.70
N TRP A 33 -14.39 6.04 -11.67
CA TRP A 33 -13.11 5.97 -12.36
C TRP A 33 -12.14 5.04 -11.64
N PHE A 34 -11.31 4.36 -12.42
CA PHE A 34 -10.32 3.38 -11.97
C PHE A 34 -9.12 3.39 -12.91
N ASN A 35 -7.95 2.95 -12.47
CA ASN A 35 -6.75 3.04 -13.29
C ASN A 35 -6.50 1.78 -14.13
N PHE A 36 -5.91 1.99 -15.30
CA PHE A 36 -5.09 0.99 -15.97
C PHE A 36 -3.85 0.69 -15.10
N ASN A 37 -3.50 -0.59 -14.96
CA ASN A 37 -2.45 -1.07 -14.05
C ASN A 37 -1.13 -1.37 -14.77
N GLY A 38 -0.83 -0.59 -15.82
CA GLY A 38 0.40 -0.66 -16.61
C GLY A 38 0.53 -1.89 -17.53
N THR A 39 -0.30 -2.92 -17.36
CA THR A 39 -0.29 -4.16 -18.16
C THR A 39 -1.69 -4.74 -18.30
N ALA A 40 -1.84 -5.79 -19.12
CA ALA A 40 -3.08 -6.57 -19.24
C ALA A 40 -4.32 -5.76 -19.63
N GLY A 41 -4.16 -4.81 -20.57
CA GLY A 41 -5.28 -4.03 -21.10
C GLY A 41 -5.00 -3.46 -22.47
N ILE A 42 -6.06 -3.05 -23.15
CA ILE A 42 -6.03 -2.56 -24.53
C ILE A 42 -6.52 -1.11 -24.54
N TRP A 43 -5.76 -0.26 -25.21
CA TRP A 43 -6.10 1.14 -25.40
C TRP A 43 -6.50 1.42 -26.83
N ARG A 44 -7.58 2.18 -27.02
CA ARG A 44 -7.82 2.83 -28.30
C ARG A 44 -6.76 3.94 -28.44
N ARG A 45 -6.00 3.93 -29.53
CA ARG A 45 -4.99 4.97 -29.81
C ARG A 45 -5.56 6.38 -29.65
N LYS A 46 -6.73 6.65 -30.23
CA LYS A 46 -7.40 7.96 -30.12
C LYS A 46 -7.63 8.40 -28.66
N ALA A 47 -7.88 7.47 -27.73
CA ALA A 47 -8.05 7.82 -26.32
C ALA A 47 -6.75 8.30 -25.68
N ILE A 48 -5.62 7.72 -26.08
CA ILE A 48 -4.29 8.17 -25.65
C ILE A 48 -4.01 9.56 -26.23
N ASP A 49 -4.27 9.74 -27.53
CA ASP A 49 -4.03 11.00 -28.24
C ASP A 49 -4.89 12.14 -27.65
N ASP A 50 -6.20 11.91 -27.47
CA ASP A 50 -7.13 12.90 -26.90
C ASP A 50 -6.81 13.24 -25.44
N ALA A 51 -6.26 12.30 -24.67
CA ALA A 51 -5.81 12.53 -23.30
C ALA A 51 -4.49 13.32 -23.22
N GLY A 52 -3.81 13.53 -24.35
CA GLY A 52 -2.52 14.23 -24.41
C GLY A 52 -1.30 13.32 -24.25
N GLY A 53 -1.43 12.03 -24.60
CA GLY A 53 -0.33 11.07 -24.62
C GLY A 53 0.14 10.58 -23.24
N TRP A 54 1.22 9.80 -23.26
CA TRP A 54 1.94 9.40 -22.05
C TRP A 54 2.77 10.56 -21.51
N LYS A 55 2.76 10.76 -20.19
CA LYS A 55 3.54 11.80 -19.52
C LYS A 55 4.45 11.14 -18.49
N ALA A 56 5.69 11.61 -18.40
CA ALA A 56 6.73 11.07 -17.50
C ALA A 56 6.91 11.93 -16.24
N ASP A 57 6.01 12.88 -16.00
CA ASP A 57 5.99 13.79 -14.85
C ASP A 57 5.39 13.12 -13.58
N THR A 58 4.84 11.91 -13.70
CA THR A 58 4.45 11.06 -12.57
C THR A 58 5.07 9.66 -12.73
N LEU A 59 5.38 9.00 -11.61
CA LEU A 59 5.89 7.62 -11.63
C LEU A 59 4.82 6.55 -11.91
N THR A 60 3.55 6.95 -11.96
CA THR A 60 2.40 6.12 -12.33
C THR A 60 1.72 6.76 -13.53
N GLU A 61 2.40 6.70 -14.68
CA GLU A 61 1.96 7.27 -15.95
C GLU A 61 0.64 6.64 -16.43
N ASP A 62 0.39 5.40 -16.02
CA ASP A 62 -0.81 4.62 -16.29
C ASP A 62 -2.05 5.15 -15.54
N LEU A 63 -1.92 5.43 -14.25
CA LEU A 63 -2.95 6.10 -13.43
C LEU A 63 -3.24 7.50 -13.96
N ASP A 64 -2.18 8.27 -14.26
CA ASP A 64 -2.30 9.61 -14.81
C ASP A 64 -3.06 9.63 -16.14
N LEU A 65 -2.66 8.77 -17.08
CA LEU A 65 -3.33 8.64 -18.38
C LEU A 65 -4.79 8.20 -18.23
N SER A 66 -5.06 7.26 -17.32
CA SER A 66 -6.42 6.77 -17.05
C SER A 66 -7.37 7.90 -16.67
N TYR A 67 -6.98 8.74 -15.71
CA TYR A 67 -7.79 9.85 -15.25
C TYR A 67 -7.95 10.94 -16.30
N ARG A 68 -6.87 11.29 -17.02
CA ARG A 68 -6.97 12.23 -18.16
C ARG A 68 -7.91 11.74 -19.25
N ALA A 69 -7.92 10.43 -19.54
CA ALA A 69 -8.85 9.85 -20.50
C ALA A 69 -10.31 9.98 -20.01
N PHE A 70 -10.60 9.68 -18.75
CA PHE A 70 -11.95 9.87 -18.19
C PHE A 70 -12.39 11.34 -18.20
N LEU A 71 -11.48 12.28 -17.91
CA LEU A 71 -11.74 13.72 -18.00
C LEU A 71 -12.09 14.17 -19.43
N LYS A 72 -11.65 13.43 -20.44
CA LYS A 72 -12.00 13.63 -21.86
C LYS A 72 -13.25 12.86 -22.29
N GLY A 73 -13.97 12.23 -21.35
CA GLY A 73 -15.21 11.50 -21.62
C GLY A 73 -15.00 10.07 -22.11
N TRP A 74 -13.77 9.56 -22.14
CA TRP A 74 -13.51 8.15 -22.45
C TRP A 74 -14.06 7.24 -21.35
N ARG A 75 -14.44 6.04 -21.75
CA ARG A 75 -14.94 5.00 -20.85
C ARG A 75 -14.01 3.79 -20.91
N ALA A 76 -13.90 3.10 -19.79
CA ALA A 76 -13.13 1.88 -19.66
C ALA A 76 -14.06 0.71 -19.27
N HIS A 77 -13.67 -0.50 -19.66
CA HIS A 77 -14.37 -1.73 -19.34
C HIS A 77 -13.41 -2.68 -18.62
N PHE A 78 -13.79 -3.16 -17.43
CA PHE A 78 -12.97 -4.08 -16.65
C PHE A 78 -13.51 -5.51 -16.78
N LEU A 79 -12.69 -6.38 -17.39
CA LEU A 79 -13.02 -7.80 -17.55
C LEU A 79 -12.58 -8.58 -16.31
N ARG A 80 -13.45 -8.67 -15.31
CA ARG A 80 -13.16 -9.32 -14.03
C ARG A 80 -12.76 -10.79 -14.19
N ASP A 81 -13.41 -11.51 -15.10
CA ASP A 81 -13.27 -12.97 -15.23
C ASP A 81 -12.19 -13.37 -16.24
N LEU A 82 -11.43 -12.40 -16.79
CA LEU A 82 -10.29 -12.66 -17.67
C LEU A 82 -8.99 -12.66 -16.85
N GLU A 83 -8.39 -13.85 -16.69
CA GLU A 83 -7.14 -13.99 -15.95
C GLU A 83 -5.91 -13.75 -16.83
N VAL A 84 -4.96 -12.94 -16.35
CA VAL A 84 -3.67 -12.73 -16.98
C VAL A 84 -2.55 -13.11 -16.00
N PRO A 85 -1.66 -14.06 -16.35
CA PRO A 85 -0.53 -14.42 -15.50
C PRO A 85 0.42 -13.24 -15.24
N ALA A 86 0.87 -13.11 -14.00
CA ALA A 86 1.83 -12.10 -13.58
C ALA A 86 2.82 -12.68 -12.56
N GLU A 87 3.98 -12.03 -12.39
CA GLU A 87 5.00 -12.38 -11.41
C GLU A 87 5.04 -11.34 -10.30
N LEU A 88 4.96 -11.80 -9.05
CA LEU A 88 5.16 -11.00 -7.84
C LEU A 88 6.65 -10.94 -7.48
N PRO A 89 7.14 -9.80 -6.97
CA PRO A 89 8.45 -9.69 -6.35
C PRO A 89 8.67 -10.75 -5.27
N VAL A 90 9.69 -11.59 -5.47
CA VAL A 90 10.10 -12.62 -4.49
C VAL A 90 11.04 -12.07 -3.43
N SER A 91 11.71 -10.94 -3.70
CA SER A 91 12.57 -10.25 -2.75
C SER A 91 11.86 -9.05 -2.13
N PHE A 92 12.09 -8.84 -0.84
CA PHE A 92 11.47 -7.74 -0.11
C PHE A 92 11.97 -6.38 -0.59
N SER A 93 13.24 -6.27 -0.97
CA SER A 93 13.78 -5.04 -1.56
C SER A 93 13.11 -4.66 -2.89
N ALA A 94 12.79 -5.65 -3.74
CA ALA A 94 12.07 -5.41 -4.99
C ALA A 94 10.62 -5.01 -4.73
N PHE A 95 9.96 -5.67 -3.78
CA PHE A 95 8.62 -5.28 -3.32
C PHE A 95 8.61 -3.85 -2.77
N ARG A 96 9.52 -3.51 -1.85
CA ARG A 96 9.63 -2.17 -1.25
C ARG A 96 9.81 -1.07 -2.30
N ARG A 97 10.68 -1.29 -3.29
CA ARG A 97 10.88 -0.37 -4.41
C ARG A 97 9.63 -0.22 -5.27
N GLN A 98 8.94 -1.33 -5.56
CA GLN A 98 7.68 -1.28 -6.28
C GLN A 98 6.63 -0.44 -5.53
N GLN A 99 6.42 -0.73 -4.24
CA GLN A 99 5.50 0.04 -3.39
C GLN A 99 5.91 1.51 -3.27
N HIS A 100 7.21 1.82 -3.25
CA HIS A 100 7.69 3.19 -3.20
C HIS A 100 7.30 3.97 -4.46
N ARG A 101 7.52 3.37 -5.65
CA ARG A 101 7.16 4.00 -6.93
C ARG A 101 5.65 4.20 -7.04
N TRP A 102 4.86 3.20 -6.67
CA TRP A 102 3.40 3.31 -6.66
C TRP A 102 2.92 4.40 -5.69
N ALA A 103 3.46 4.44 -4.46
CA ALA A 103 3.12 5.47 -3.49
C ALA A 103 3.46 6.88 -4.00
N LYS A 104 4.68 7.07 -4.51
CA LYS A 104 5.13 8.37 -5.03
C LYS A 104 4.27 8.79 -6.22
N GLY A 105 4.10 7.93 -7.22
CA GLY A 105 3.33 8.24 -8.42
C GLY A 105 1.86 8.55 -8.13
N SER A 106 1.21 7.79 -7.23
CA SER A 106 -0.17 8.10 -6.82
C SER A 106 -0.27 9.46 -6.12
N LEU A 107 0.68 9.79 -5.23
CA LEU A 107 0.70 11.09 -4.54
C LEU A 107 1.00 12.26 -5.50
N GLU A 108 1.85 12.07 -6.51
CA GLU A 108 2.04 13.03 -7.61
C GLU A 108 0.75 13.21 -8.43
N CYS A 109 0.01 12.12 -8.67
CA CYS A 109 -1.28 12.18 -9.35
C CYS A 109 -2.35 12.92 -8.51
N VAL A 110 -2.30 12.86 -7.17
CA VAL A 110 -3.20 13.64 -6.31
C VAL A 110 -3.04 15.13 -6.60
N THR A 111 -1.81 15.65 -6.54
CA THR A 111 -1.56 17.09 -6.74
C THR A 111 -1.91 17.53 -8.17
N LYS A 112 -1.57 16.70 -9.16
CA LYS A 112 -1.78 16.99 -10.58
C LYS A 112 -3.24 16.90 -11.04
N LEU A 113 -3.99 15.91 -10.59
CA LEU A 113 -5.29 15.56 -11.19
C LEU A 113 -6.49 16.00 -10.35
N THR A 114 -6.33 16.17 -9.04
CA THR A 114 -7.45 16.55 -8.16
C THR A 114 -8.12 17.85 -8.61
N PRO A 115 -7.41 18.95 -8.96
CA PRO A 115 -8.07 20.17 -9.44
C PRO A 115 -8.99 19.91 -10.64
N ALA A 116 -8.50 19.21 -11.65
CA ALA A 116 -9.27 18.87 -12.85
C ALA A 116 -10.47 17.95 -12.54
N VAL A 117 -10.33 17.00 -11.60
CA VAL A 117 -11.45 16.15 -11.13
C VAL A 117 -12.56 17.01 -10.52
N TRP A 118 -12.20 18.04 -9.75
CA TRP A 118 -13.16 18.90 -9.08
C TRP A 118 -13.80 19.95 -9.99
N GLU A 119 -13.12 20.34 -11.07
CA GLU A 119 -13.68 21.17 -12.15
C GLU A 119 -14.58 20.37 -13.11
N ALA A 120 -14.39 19.06 -13.20
CA ALA A 120 -15.15 18.22 -14.13
C ALA A 120 -16.67 18.23 -13.85
N PRO A 121 -17.51 18.15 -14.89
CA PRO A 121 -18.97 18.10 -14.78
C PRO A 121 -19.45 16.68 -14.39
N ILE A 122 -18.96 16.17 -13.27
CA ILE A 122 -19.33 14.87 -12.69
C ILE A 122 -19.96 15.05 -11.30
N THR A 123 -20.69 14.04 -10.84
CA THR A 123 -21.38 14.09 -9.54
C THR A 123 -20.41 14.11 -8.37
N LEU A 124 -20.82 14.71 -7.24
CA LEU A 124 -20.00 14.79 -6.02
C LEU A 124 -19.49 13.41 -5.54
N PRO A 125 -20.29 12.32 -5.52
CA PRO A 125 -19.78 10.99 -5.17
C PRO A 125 -18.63 10.53 -6.07
N LYS A 126 -18.67 10.85 -7.38
CA LYS A 126 -17.57 10.52 -8.31
C LYS A 126 -16.33 11.36 -8.02
N LYS A 127 -16.48 12.64 -7.69
CA LYS A 127 -15.35 13.52 -7.28
C LYS A 127 -14.67 12.99 -6.02
N LEU A 128 -15.46 12.64 -5.00
CA LEU A 128 -14.95 12.08 -3.75
C LEU A 128 -14.28 10.73 -3.98
N ALA A 129 -14.93 9.80 -4.67
CA ALA A 129 -14.37 8.47 -4.96
C ALA A 129 -13.10 8.54 -5.82
N ALA A 130 -13.02 9.50 -6.75
CA ALA A 130 -11.84 9.76 -7.56
C ALA A 130 -10.68 10.32 -6.71
N THR A 131 -10.97 11.27 -5.81
CA THR A 131 -9.98 11.86 -4.90
C THR A 131 -9.44 10.81 -3.91
N LEU A 132 -10.32 10.03 -3.29
CA LEU A 132 -9.93 8.96 -2.37
C LEU A 132 -9.11 7.86 -3.04
N HIS A 133 -9.38 7.57 -4.32
CA HIS A 133 -8.57 6.63 -5.10
C HIS A 133 -7.14 7.14 -5.29
N LEU A 134 -7.00 8.38 -5.79
CA LEU A 134 -5.70 9.01 -6.01
C LEU A 134 -4.91 9.08 -4.70
N ALA A 135 -5.60 9.44 -3.62
CA ALA A 135 -5.04 9.55 -2.27
C ALA A 135 -4.94 8.20 -1.53
N GLY A 136 -5.14 7.05 -2.18
CA GLY A 136 -5.19 5.74 -1.53
C GLY A 136 -3.95 5.43 -0.69
N TYR A 137 -2.75 5.78 -1.19
CA TYR A 137 -1.49 5.64 -0.44
C TYR A 137 -1.37 6.60 0.77
N GLY A 138 -2.20 7.64 0.84
CA GLY A 138 -2.28 8.57 1.96
C GLY A 138 -2.64 7.88 3.29
N VAL A 139 -3.27 6.70 3.24
CA VAL A 139 -3.52 5.89 4.45
C VAL A 139 -2.24 5.62 5.24
N HIS A 140 -1.12 5.36 4.56
CA HIS A 140 0.15 5.13 5.24
C HIS A 140 0.69 6.39 5.92
N LEU A 141 0.44 7.58 5.37
CA LEU A 141 0.80 8.85 5.99
C LEU A 141 -0.05 9.11 7.24
N LEU A 142 -1.34 8.76 7.19
CA LEU A 142 -2.23 8.84 8.35
C LEU A 142 -1.82 7.85 9.45
N LEU A 143 -1.45 6.62 9.08
CA LEU A 143 -0.93 5.64 10.04
C LEU A 143 0.38 6.10 10.70
N PHE A 144 1.29 6.69 9.91
CA PHE A 144 2.52 7.29 10.44
C PHE A 144 2.22 8.42 11.42
N ALA A 145 1.36 9.37 11.04
CA ALA A 145 0.97 10.48 11.91
C ALA A 145 0.32 9.97 13.20
N LEU A 146 -0.56 8.98 13.11
CA LEU A 146 -1.23 8.37 14.26
C LEU A 146 -0.22 7.70 15.20
N ALA A 147 0.69 6.88 14.67
CA ALA A 147 1.75 6.23 15.45
C ALA A 147 2.66 7.25 16.15
N LEU A 148 2.99 8.35 15.46
CA LEU A 148 3.83 9.42 16.01
C LEU A 148 3.12 10.21 17.14
N LEU A 149 1.81 10.44 17.00
CA LEU A 149 1.03 11.25 17.93
C LEU A 149 0.55 10.51 19.18
N TYR A 150 0.63 9.17 19.22
CA TYR A 150 0.11 8.39 20.35
C TYR A 150 0.68 8.76 21.73
N PRO A 151 2.00 8.95 21.92
CA PRO A 151 2.53 9.43 23.21
C PRO A 151 1.93 10.77 23.63
N LEU A 152 1.79 11.71 22.70
CA LEU A 152 1.18 13.02 22.97
C LEU A 152 -0.29 12.87 23.37
N ILE A 153 -1.05 12.05 22.64
CA ILE A 153 -2.45 11.75 22.94
C ILE A 153 -2.58 11.14 24.34
N LEU A 154 -1.71 10.19 24.70
CA LEU A 154 -1.67 9.60 26.03
C LEU A 154 -1.43 10.66 27.10
N SER A 155 -0.40 11.51 26.95
CA SER A 155 -0.09 12.55 27.94
C SER A 155 -1.20 13.59 28.10
N VAL A 156 -1.81 14.03 27.00
CA VAL A 156 -2.94 14.98 27.05
C VAL A 156 -4.17 14.34 27.69
N SER A 157 -4.45 13.06 27.40
CA SER A 157 -5.59 12.34 27.99
C SER A 157 -5.51 12.19 29.50
N GLN A 158 -4.29 12.10 30.06
CA GLN A 158 -4.09 12.05 31.51
C GLN A 158 -4.36 13.41 32.18
N LYS A 159 -4.09 14.52 31.48
CA LYS A 159 -4.29 15.87 32.02
C LYS A 159 -5.75 16.34 31.91
N TYR A 160 -6.46 15.90 30.88
CA TYR A 160 -7.83 16.33 30.60
C TYR A 160 -8.76 15.12 30.50
N THR A 161 -9.21 14.64 31.65
CA THR A 161 -10.01 13.41 31.79
C THR A 161 -11.33 13.46 31.00
N ASN A 162 -11.90 14.64 30.77
CA ASN A 162 -13.11 14.84 29.94
C ASN A 162 -12.89 14.63 28.43
N LEU A 163 -11.64 14.61 27.96
CA LEU A 163 -11.33 14.20 26.59
C LEU A 163 -11.44 12.68 26.42
N ILE A 164 -11.35 11.90 27.50
CA ILE A 164 -11.51 10.44 27.47
C ILE A 164 -12.94 10.07 27.07
N THR A 165 -13.95 10.88 27.42
CA THR A 165 -15.35 10.66 27.03
C THR A 165 -15.57 10.78 25.50
N LEU A 166 -14.75 11.57 24.79
CA LEU A 166 -14.72 11.59 23.31
C LEU A 166 -14.17 10.27 22.73
N PHE A 167 -13.43 9.46 23.49
CA PHE A 167 -13.01 8.12 23.04
C PHE A 167 -14.16 7.09 23.05
N GLY A 168 -15.33 7.40 23.62
CA GLY A 168 -16.54 6.61 23.37
C GLY A 168 -16.88 6.56 21.87
N ILE A 169 -16.61 7.64 21.13
CA ILE A 169 -16.68 7.70 19.67
C ILE A 169 -15.54 6.89 19.03
N ALA A 170 -14.36 6.82 19.66
CA ALA A 170 -13.25 5.98 19.19
C ALA A 170 -13.58 4.48 19.21
N VAL A 171 -14.51 4.02 20.05
CA VAL A 171 -15.04 2.65 20.00
C VAL A 171 -15.81 2.39 18.70
N ILE A 172 -16.57 3.38 18.21
CA ILE A 172 -17.25 3.30 16.91
C ILE A 172 -16.21 3.30 15.77
N PHE A 173 -15.13 4.07 15.89
CA PHE A 173 -14.02 4.02 14.94
C PHE A 173 -13.23 2.71 15.00
N ASN A 174 -13.19 1.98 16.11
CA ASN A 174 -12.54 0.66 16.17
C ASN A 174 -13.22 -0.36 15.24
N VAL A 175 -14.50 -0.20 14.92
CA VAL A 175 -15.18 -1.04 13.91
C VAL A 175 -14.55 -0.83 12.53
N THR A 176 -14.06 0.38 12.22
CA THR A 176 -13.41 0.64 10.93
C THR A 176 -12.03 -0.04 10.83
N ALA A 177 -11.41 -0.42 11.95
CA ALA A 177 -10.20 -1.25 11.96
C ALA A 177 -10.45 -2.66 11.38
N LEU A 178 -11.71 -3.11 11.31
CA LEU A 178 -12.08 -4.36 10.64
C LEU A 178 -12.22 -4.20 9.13
N ALA A 179 -12.28 -2.97 8.59
CA ALA A 179 -12.51 -2.74 7.17
C ALA A 179 -11.46 -3.41 6.26
N PRO A 180 -10.14 -3.36 6.54
CA PRO A 180 -9.16 -4.11 5.76
C PRO A 180 -9.40 -5.62 5.81
N THR A 181 -9.72 -6.17 6.99
CA THR A 181 -10.03 -7.60 7.16
C THR A 181 -11.25 -8.00 6.32
N ILE A 182 -12.32 -7.21 6.37
CA ILE A 182 -13.54 -7.43 5.57
C ILE A 182 -13.22 -7.33 4.07
N PHE A 183 -12.37 -6.37 3.66
CA PHE A 183 -11.95 -6.18 2.28
C PHE A 183 -11.23 -7.43 1.74
N PHE A 184 -10.26 -7.97 2.48
CA PHE A 184 -9.55 -9.19 2.07
C PHE A 184 -10.41 -10.45 2.14
N ILE A 185 -11.30 -10.58 3.14
CA ILE A 185 -12.25 -11.71 3.22
C ILE A 185 -13.18 -11.69 2.00
N SER A 186 -13.77 -10.54 1.71
CA SER A 186 -14.66 -10.35 0.55
C SER A 186 -13.96 -10.73 -0.74
N ALA A 187 -12.70 -10.35 -0.92
CA ALA A 187 -11.92 -10.73 -2.09
C ALA A 187 -11.75 -12.25 -2.23
N GLN A 188 -11.46 -12.95 -1.13
CA GLN A 188 -11.34 -14.42 -1.16
C GLN A 188 -12.69 -15.10 -1.43
N GLN A 189 -13.79 -14.54 -0.94
CA GLN A 189 -15.15 -15.03 -1.23
C GLN A 189 -15.51 -14.87 -2.71
N GLN A 190 -15.20 -13.72 -3.33
CA GLN A 190 -15.42 -13.50 -4.76
C GLN A 190 -14.62 -14.49 -5.63
N LEU A 191 -13.44 -14.91 -5.15
CA LEU A 191 -12.61 -15.93 -5.79
C LEU A 191 -13.04 -17.37 -5.46
N LYS A 192 -14.14 -17.55 -4.71
CA LYS A 192 -14.64 -18.86 -4.24
C LYS A 192 -13.57 -19.66 -3.46
N ARG A 193 -12.67 -18.97 -2.77
CA ARG A 193 -11.60 -19.57 -1.95
C ARG A 193 -12.02 -19.62 -0.48
N PRO A 194 -11.59 -20.66 0.27
CA PRO A 194 -11.92 -20.78 1.69
C PRO A 194 -11.19 -19.71 2.51
N TRP A 195 -11.87 -18.59 2.76
CA TRP A 195 -11.31 -17.41 3.43
C TRP A 195 -10.77 -17.72 4.84
N TRP A 196 -11.40 -18.65 5.55
CA TRP A 196 -10.98 -19.05 6.90
C TRP A 196 -9.58 -19.68 6.93
N ARG A 197 -9.19 -20.42 5.88
CA ARG A 197 -7.82 -20.96 5.74
C ARG A 197 -6.79 -19.86 5.50
N LYS A 198 -7.21 -18.69 5.02
CA LYS A 198 -6.37 -17.52 4.76
C LYS A 198 -6.43 -16.49 5.88
N LEU A 199 -7.26 -16.69 6.90
CA LEU A 199 -7.43 -15.74 8.01
C LEU A 199 -6.10 -15.34 8.68
N PRO A 200 -5.14 -16.26 8.94
CA PRO A 200 -3.84 -15.86 9.48
C PRO A 200 -3.10 -14.87 8.57
N SER A 201 -3.08 -15.14 7.26
CA SER A 201 -2.45 -14.24 6.27
C SER A 201 -3.21 -12.93 6.10
N ILE A 202 -4.54 -12.94 6.21
CA ILE A 202 -5.39 -11.74 6.15
C ILE A 202 -5.11 -10.83 7.35
N LEU A 203 -4.98 -11.39 8.56
CA LEU A 203 -4.62 -10.59 9.73
C LEU A 203 -3.19 -10.04 9.58
N PHE A 204 -2.27 -10.87 9.09
CA PHE A 204 -0.86 -10.48 8.96
C PHE A 204 -0.60 -9.46 7.83
N ILE A 205 -1.47 -9.37 6.81
CA ILE A 205 -1.28 -8.37 5.75
C ILE A 205 -1.37 -6.94 6.27
N THR A 206 -2.13 -6.72 7.35
CA THR A 206 -2.23 -5.41 8.01
C THR A 206 -0.89 -5.02 8.62
N THR A 207 -0.15 -5.98 9.19
CA THR A 207 1.22 -5.82 9.69
C THR A 207 2.19 -5.42 8.58
N LEU A 208 2.07 -6.03 7.39
CA LEU A 208 2.87 -5.61 6.22
C LEU A 208 2.52 -4.18 5.81
N GLY A 209 1.22 -3.83 5.76
CA GLY A 209 0.76 -2.47 5.43
C GLY A 209 1.25 -1.41 6.42
N THR A 210 1.13 -1.65 7.73
CA THR A 210 1.63 -0.72 8.75
C THR A 210 3.15 -0.57 8.67
N GLY A 211 3.90 -1.66 8.49
CA GLY A 211 5.36 -1.59 8.33
C GLY A 211 5.82 -0.75 7.14
N MET A 212 5.04 -0.73 6.05
CA MET A 212 5.38 0.03 4.84
C MET A 212 5.20 1.56 4.98
N MET A 213 4.74 2.06 6.13
CA MET A 213 4.43 3.48 6.31
C MET A 213 5.62 4.42 6.04
N LEU A 214 6.82 4.09 6.53
CA LEU A 214 8.01 4.93 6.35
C LEU A 214 8.47 4.95 4.89
N ASN A 215 8.20 3.90 4.12
CA ASN A 215 8.49 3.88 2.69
C ASN A 215 7.61 4.87 1.91
N THR A 216 6.35 5.05 2.34
CA THR A 216 5.44 6.08 1.81
C THR A 216 5.77 7.47 2.34
N VAL A 217 6.17 7.62 3.62
CA VAL A 217 6.67 8.91 4.14
C VAL A 217 7.88 9.38 3.34
N ARG A 218 8.83 8.49 3.04
CA ARG A 218 9.97 8.80 2.16
C ARG A 218 9.52 9.29 0.78
N ALA A 219 8.55 8.61 0.16
CA ALA A 219 7.98 9.04 -1.12
C ALA A 219 7.37 10.44 -1.05
N PHE A 220 6.61 10.71 0.01
CA PHE A 220 6.00 12.02 0.23
C PHE A 220 7.03 13.13 0.44
N LEU A 221 8.06 12.90 1.26
CA LEU A 221 9.15 13.86 1.47
C LEU A 221 9.93 14.17 0.19
N GLN A 222 10.12 13.18 -0.69
CA GLN A 222 10.75 13.40 -2.01
C GLN A 222 9.91 14.30 -2.92
N ILE A 223 8.57 14.19 -2.85
CA ILE A 223 7.67 15.09 -3.59
C ILE A 223 7.81 16.52 -3.05
N LEU A 224 7.76 16.70 -1.73
CA LEU A 224 7.89 18.02 -1.09
C LEU A 224 9.24 18.70 -1.37
N THR A 225 10.31 17.91 -1.48
CA THR A 225 11.66 18.43 -1.77
C THR A 225 11.96 18.55 -3.26
N GLY A 226 11.00 18.23 -4.14
CA GLY A 226 11.18 18.30 -5.60
C GLY A 226 12.22 17.31 -6.14
N GLN A 227 12.56 16.25 -5.39
CA GLN A 227 13.52 15.26 -5.84
C GLN A 227 12.91 14.42 -6.98
N ALA A 228 13.48 14.54 -8.18
CA ALA A 228 13.15 13.64 -9.28
C ALA A 228 13.64 12.23 -8.94
N THR A 229 12.75 11.23 -8.97
CA THR A 229 13.15 9.82 -8.81
C THR A 229 13.09 9.16 -10.17
N THR A 230 14.20 8.57 -10.60
CA THR A 230 14.24 7.81 -11.86
C THR A 230 13.41 6.53 -11.73
N PHE A 231 12.64 6.18 -12.76
CA PHE A 231 11.90 4.92 -12.79
C PHE A 231 12.88 3.74 -12.89
N GLU A 232 13.26 3.17 -11.76
CA GLU A 232 14.00 1.91 -11.73
C GLU A 232 13.03 0.73 -11.88
N ARG A 233 13.25 -0.14 -12.88
CA ARG A 233 12.39 -1.32 -13.09
C ARG A 233 12.48 -2.27 -11.91
N THR A 234 11.33 -2.77 -11.46
CA THR A 234 11.28 -3.85 -10.47
C THR A 234 11.91 -5.11 -11.06
N PRO A 235 12.94 -5.70 -10.43
CA PRO A 235 13.54 -6.93 -10.92
C PRO A 235 12.49 -8.06 -10.95
N LYS A 236 12.34 -8.69 -12.12
CA LYS A 236 11.53 -9.90 -12.34
C LYS A 236 12.48 -11.04 -12.66
N PHE A 237 12.30 -12.16 -11.99
CA PHE A 237 13.26 -13.25 -12.02
C PHE A 237 12.73 -14.48 -12.78
N GLY A 238 11.50 -14.43 -13.30
CA GLY A 238 10.84 -15.57 -13.92
C GLY A 238 10.64 -16.72 -12.95
N VAL A 239 10.37 -16.43 -11.67
CA VAL A 239 10.23 -17.44 -10.63
C VAL A 239 8.79 -17.92 -10.57
N ALA A 240 8.57 -19.16 -11.01
CA ALA A 240 7.27 -19.82 -10.99
C ALA A 240 7.10 -20.74 -9.77
N ASP A 241 8.18 -21.37 -9.29
CA ASP A 241 8.15 -22.40 -8.25
C ASP A 241 9.21 -22.21 -7.14
N LYS A 242 8.97 -22.75 -5.94
CA LYS A 242 9.87 -22.68 -4.77
C LYS A 242 11.27 -23.22 -5.03
N SER A 243 11.41 -24.19 -5.93
CA SER A 243 12.70 -24.78 -6.31
C SER A 243 13.65 -23.80 -7.01
N GLN A 244 13.12 -22.70 -7.56
CA GLN A 244 13.93 -21.72 -8.27
C GLN A 244 14.53 -20.69 -7.32
N ALA A 245 15.84 -20.73 -7.14
CA ALA A 245 16.57 -19.76 -6.33
C ALA A 245 16.67 -18.41 -7.05
N TRP A 246 16.10 -17.35 -6.47
CA TRP A 246 16.32 -15.97 -6.95
C TRP A 246 17.61 -15.36 -6.41
N VAL A 247 18.11 -15.85 -5.26
CA VAL A 247 19.30 -15.29 -4.59
C VAL A 247 20.57 -15.41 -5.43
N ASN A 248 20.61 -16.37 -6.37
CA ASN A 248 21.74 -16.58 -7.26
C ASN A 248 21.63 -15.79 -8.58
N LYS A 249 20.52 -15.07 -8.81
CA LYS A 249 20.30 -14.32 -10.05
C LYS A 249 20.88 -12.91 -9.94
N ARG A 250 21.41 -12.41 -11.07
CA ARG A 250 21.97 -11.05 -11.23
C ARG A 250 20.93 -10.01 -10.75
N TYR A 251 21.40 -8.94 -10.11
CA TYR A 251 20.63 -7.88 -9.41
C TYR A 251 20.35 -8.13 -7.93
N GLN A 252 21.37 -7.91 -7.09
CA GLN A 252 21.24 -7.89 -5.63
C GLN A 252 21.21 -6.45 -5.12
N LEU A 253 20.16 -6.09 -4.41
CA LEU A 253 19.96 -4.75 -3.88
C LEU A 253 20.65 -4.61 -2.52
N LYS A 254 21.43 -3.54 -2.35
CA LYS A 254 22.05 -3.19 -1.06
C LYS A 254 20.97 -2.96 -0.01
N LEU A 255 21.32 -3.17 1.27
CA LEU A 255 20.45 -2.85 2.40
C LEU A 255 20.07 -1.35 2.33
N ASP A 256 18.77 -1.08 2.35
CA ASP A 256 18.24 0.28 2.29
C ASP A 256 18.41 0.96 3.67
N PRO A 257 19.06 2.16 3.76
CA PRO A 257 19.20 2.88 5.02
C PRO A 257 17.89 3.17 5.75
N LEU A 258 16.75 3.12 5.05
CA LEU A 258 15.42 3.23 5.66
C LEU A 258 15.22 2.24 6.82
N VAL A 259 15.90 1.09 6.81
CA VAL A 259 15.84 0.08 7.88
C VAL A 259 16.20 0.64 9.25
N TYR A 260 17.16 1.56 9.34
CA TYR A 260 17.53 2.18 10.62
C TYR A 260 16.40 3.04 11.18
N TYR A 261 15.70 3.77 10.31
CA TYR A 261 14.53 4.57 10.69
C TYR A 261 13.33 3.69 11.07
N GLU A 262 13.15 2.56 10.39
CA GLU A 262 12.12 1.55 10.73
C GLU A 262 12.35 0.96 12.13
N ILE A 263 13.60 0.59 12.45
CA ILE A 263 13.96 0.07 13.78
C ILE A 263 13.77 1.16 14.85
N ALA A 264 14.28 2.37 14.61
CA ALA A 264 14.15 3.48 15.56
C ALA A 264 12.68 3.82 15.83
N PHE A 265 11.84 3.89 14.78
CA PHE A 265 10.42 4.17 14.94
C PHE A 265 9.65 2.99 15.56
N GLY A 266 10.11 1.75 15.33
CA GLY A 266 9.62 0.56 16.03
C GLY A 266 9.88 0.65 17.54
N LEU A 267 11.10 1.02 17.94
CA LEU A 267 11.48 1.23 19.34
C LEU A 267 10.72 2.39 20.00
N PHE A 268 10.47 3.46 19.25
CA PHE A 268 9.58 4.55 19.70
C PHE A 268 8.16 4.04 20.02
N ASN A 269 7.60 3.17 19.18
CA ASN A 269 6.30 2.54 19.44
C ASN A 269 6.38 1.56 20.63
N VAL A 270 7.50 0.88 20.87
CA VAL A 270 7.70 0.10 22.10
C VAL A 270 7.64 0.98 23.34
N GLY A 271 8.27 2.16 23.33
CA GLY A 271 8.12 3.14 24.40
C GLY A 271 6.67 3.58 24.60
N THR A 272 5.93 3.76 23.50
CA THR A 272 4.49 4.08 23.52
C THR A 272 3.67 2.96 24.17
N ILE A 273 3.97 1.69 23.88
CA ILE A 273 3.33 0.51 24.48
C ILE A 273 3.56 0.48 25.98
N VAL A 274 4.80 0.67 26.43
CA VAL A 274 5.13 0.71 27.86
C VAL A 274 4.34 1.85 28.53
N TYR A 275 4.37 3.05 27.94
CA TYR A 275 3.64 4.19 28.49
C TYR A 275 2.13 3.95 28.56
N SER A 276 1.52 3.40 27.51
CA SER A 276 0.08 3.13 27.47
C SER A 276 -0.35 2.07 28.50
N ILE A 277 0.49 1.06 28.77
CA ILE A 277 0.25 0.08 29.84
C ILE A 277 0.28 0.75 31.22
N LEU A 278 1.27 1.62 31.48
CA LEU A 278 1.40 2.33 32.77
C LEU A 278 0.17 3.21 33.06
N VAL A 279 -0.40 3.85 32.03
CA VAL A 279 -1.63 4.66 32.16
C VAL A 279 -2.92 3.88 31.93
N LYS A 280 -2.84 2.53 31.85
CA LYS A 280 -3.97 1.61 31.66
C LYS A 280 -4.82 1.87 30.41
N ASN A 281 -4.22 2.41 29.34
CA ASN A 281 -4.89 2.62 28.05
C ASN A 281 -4.60 1.46 27.07
N TYR A 282 -5.37 0.39 27.18
CA TYR A 282 -5.16 -0.83 26.39
C TYR A 282 -5.51 -0.69 24.90
N VAL A 283 -6.34 0.28 24.52
CA VAL A 283 -6.66 0.55 23.11
C VAL A 283 -5.41 1.03 22.37
N ILE A 284 -4.70 2.02 22.93
CA ILE A 284 -3.45 2.49 22.35
C ILE A 284 -2.36 1.42 22.46
N THR A 285 -2.32 0.62 23.54
CA THR A 285 -1.41 -0.54 23.63
C THR A 285 -1.58 -1.49 22.44
N PHE A 286 -2.83 -1.82 22.07
CA PHE A 286 -3.11 -2.71 20.94
C PHE A 286 -2.62 -2.11 19.61
N TYR A 287 -2.98 -0.88 19.29
CA TYR A 287 -2.59 -0.25 18.02
C TYR A 287 -1.09 0.04 17.93
N ALA A 288 -0.46 0.54 19.00
CA ALA A 288 0.98 0.74 19.05
C ALA A 288 1.75 -0.58 18.87
N SER A 289 1.20 -1.70 19.39
CA SER A 289 1.75 -3.03 19.15
C SER A 289 1.67 -3.42 17.67
N LEU A 290 0.54 -3.18 16.99
CA LEU A 290 0.42 -3.45 15.55
C LEU A 290 1.42 -2.64 14.71
N PHE A 291 1.70 -1.39 15.09
CA PHE A 291 2.71 -0.56 14.44
C PHE A 291 4.13 -1.06 14.70
N ALA A 292 4.47 -1.36 15.96
CA ALA A 292 5.79 -1.89 16.32
C ALA A 292 6.07 -3.23 15.61
N ILE A 293 5.11 -4.17 15.63
CA ILE A 293 5.23 -5.46 14.94
C ILE A 293 5.40 -5.24 13.44
N GLY A 294 4.64 -4.32 12.83
CA GLY A 294 4.77 -3.98 11.41
C GLY A 294 6.15 -3.48 11.04
N LEU A 295 6.67 -2.51 11.79
CA LEU A 295 7.98 -1.90 11.59
C LEU A 295 9.13 -2.90 11.78
N PHE A 296 9.07 -3.75 12.82
CA PHE A 296 10.05 -4.81 13.04
C PHE A 296 9.95 -5.93 11.99
N PHE A 297 8.75 -6.22 11.49
CA PHE A 297 8.58 -7.20 10.42
C PHE A 297 9.27 -6.75 9.12
N VAL A 298 9.03 -5.52 8.65
CA VAL A 298 9.64 -5.03 7.40
C VAL A 298 11.15 -4.81 7.51
N SER A 299 11.63 -4.33 8.65
CA SER A 299 13.07 -4.17 8.89
C SER A 299 13.75 -5.54 9.01
N GLY A 300 13.12 -6.50 9.71
CA GLY A 300 13.54 -7.89 9.78
C GLY A 300 13.64 -8.57 8.42
N LEU A 301 12.63 -8.40 7.54
CA LEU A 301 12.68 -8.91 6.17
C LEU A 301 13.85 -8.32 5.37
N SER A 302 14.13 -7.02 5.53
CA SER A 302 15.24 -6.35 4.86
C SER A 302 16.60 -6.88 5.32
N ILE A 303 16.77 -7.05 6.64
CA ILE A 303 18.01 -7.57 7.23
C ILE A 303 18.20 -9.04 6.85
N ALA A 304 17.16 -9.87 6.98
CA ALA A 304 17.21 -11.30 6.64
C ALA A 304 17.59 -11.48 5.17
N GLN A 305 17.02 -10.67 4.28
CA GLN A 305 17.40 -10.64 2.88
C GLN A 305 18.88 -10.26 2.71
N ALA A 306 19.35 -9.17 3.31
CA ALA A 306 20.74 -8.73 3.17
C ALA A 306 21.74 -9.81 3.67
N VAL A 307 21.43 -10.46 4.79
CA VAL A 307 22.24 -11.57 5.33
C VAL A 307 22.26 -12.76 4.38
N ALA A 308 21.11 -13.14 3.80
CA ALA A 308 21.03 -14.24 2.84
C ALA A 308 21.89 -13.98 1.59
N VAL A 309 21.88 -12.74 1.09
CA VAL A 309 22.68 -12.31 -0.07
C VAL A 309 24.18 -12.39 0.24
N VAL A 310 24.61 -11.84 1.38
CA VAL A 310 26.03 -11.87 1.78
C VAL A 310 26.52 -13.29 2.01
N ARG A 311 25.70 -14.16 2.62
CA ARG A 311 26.05 -15.58 2.84
C ARG A 311 26.25 -16.33 1.54
N ASN A 312 25.42 -16.07 0.52
CA ASN A 312 25.55 -16.73 -0.78
C ASN A 312 26.68 -16.18 -1.64
N GLN A 313 27.08 -14.91 -1.47
CA GLN A 313 28.27 -14.36 -2.16
C GLN A 313 29.60 -14.88 -1.61
N ARG A 314 29.59 -15.45 -0.40
CA ARG A 314 30.78 -16.04 0.25
C ARG A 314 30.92 -17.55 0.00
N LYS A 315 29.94 -18.18 -0.66
CA LYS A 315 29.97 -19.59 -1.09
C LYS A 315 30.35 -19.65 -2.56
#